data_AF-A0A4U0XNC5-F1
#
_entry.id   AF-A0A4U0XNC5-F1
#
_cell.length_a   1.000
_cell.length_b   1.000
_cell.length_c   1.000
_cell.angle_alpha   90.00
_cell.angle_beta   90.00
_cell.angle_gamma   90.00
#
_symmetry.space_group_name_H-M   'P 1'
#
loop_
_entity.id
_entity.type
_entity.pdbx_description
1 polymer ?
#
loop_
_entity_poly.entity_id
_entity_poly.type
_entity_poly.pdbx_seq_one_letter_code
_entity_poly.pdbx_strand_id
1 'polypeptide(L)'
;MAQATETSPLLYKLSPELRNAISELVLVEPDDISIGTQRQPGLTRTCHRIRCETIRVYFEDNTSRYITTSGGEDRLDGVKAWLWRITATHCAILRRIEIKIG
;
A
#
# COMPACT_ATOMS: atom_id res chain seq x y z
N MET A 1 40.12 -0.97 -15.48
CA MET A 1 38.81 -1.59 -15.82
C MET A 1 37.73 -0.73 -15.20
N ALA A 2 36.94 -0.01 -15.99
CA ALA A 2 35.86 0.83 -15.46
C ALA A 2 34.66 -0.07 -15.13
N GLN A 3 34.27 -0.16 -13.87
CA GLN A 3 32.97 -0.74 -13.49
C GLN A 3 31.89 0.15 -14.08
N ALA A 4 31.08 -0.40 -15.00
CA ALA A 4 29.82 0.22 -15.38
C ALA A 4 28.99 0.36 -14.10
N THR A 5 28.68 1.59 -13.70
CA THR A 5 27.74 1.87 -12.63
C THR A 5 26.37 1.35 -13.09
N GLU A 6 26.01 0.15 -12.64
CA GLU A 6 24.71 -0.44 -12.95
C GLU A 6 23.60 0.43 -12.34
N THR A 7 23.04 1.31 -13.17
CA THR A 7 21.87 2.10 -12.81
C THR A 7 20.64 1.20 -12.84
N SER A 8 19.86 1.23 -11.75
CA SER A 8 18.64 0.41 -11.62
C SER A 8 17.72 0.62 -12.85
N PRO A 9 17.43 -0.43 -13.63
CA PRO A 9 16.56 -0.34 -14.79
C PRO A 9 15.17 0.21 -14.44
N LEU A 10 14.65 -0.22 -13.29
CA LEU A 10 13.36 0.22 -12.77
C LEU A 10 13.35 1.74 -12.48
N LEU A 11 14.45 2.30 -11.99
CA LEU A 11 14.51 3.73 -11.61
C LEU A 11 14.91 4.67 -12.77
N TYR A 12 15.70 4.18 -13.72
CA TYR A 12 16.39 5.06 -14.68
C TYR A 12 16.18 4.69 -16.15
N LYS A 13 15.69 3.48 -16.47
CA LYS A 13 15.50 3.03 -17.86
C LYS A 13 14.03 2.95 -18.26
N LEU A 14 13.13 2.73 -17.31
CA LEU A 14 11.69 2.70 -17.58
C LEU A 14 11.08 4.09 -17.58
N SER A 15 10.18 4.35 -18.53
CA SER A 15 9.35 5.55 -18.52
C SER A 15 8.38 5.52 -17.32
N PRO A 16 7.87 6.68 -16.86
CA PRO A 16 6.89 6.74 -15.78
C PRO A 16 5.65 5.86 -16.04
N GLU A 17 5.17 5.80 -17.28
CA GLU A 17 3.98 5.04 -17.67
C GLU A 17 4.19 3.54 -17.45
N LEU A 18 5.36 3.01 -17.82
CA LEU A 18 5.69 1.61 -17.59
C LEU A 18 5.85 1.28 -16.11
N ARG A 19 6.39 2.21 -15.30
CA ARG A 19 6.50 2.03 -13.85
C ARG A 19 5.13 2.05 -13.18
N ASN A 20 4.22 2.90 -13.64
CA ASN A 20 2.84 2.93 -13.15
C ASN A 20 2.12 1.62 -13.49
N ALA A 21 2.22 1.13 -14.73
CA ALA A 21 1.63 -0.14 -15.14
C ALA A 21 2.15 -1.34 -14.32
N ILE A 22 3.47 -1.37 -14.02
CA ILE A 22 4.05 -2.38 -13.12
C ILE A 22 3.47 -2.23 -11.71
N SER A 23 3.37 -1.00 -11.21
CA SER A 23 2.87 -0.71 -9.87
C SER A 23 1.41 -1.13 -9.73
N GLU A 24 0.57 -0.83 -10.71
CA GLU A 24 -0.83 -1.25 -10.76
C GLU A 24 -0.93 -2.79 -10.74
N LEU A 25 -0.15 -3.47 -11.58
CA LEU A 25 -0.16 -4.94 -11.68
C LEU A 25 0.20 -5.64 -10.37
N VAL A 26 1.09 -5.07 -9.56
CA VAL A 26 1.64 -5.74 -8.37
C VAL A 26 1.10 -5.20 -7.05
N LEU A 27 0.40 -4.06 -7.06
CA LEU A 27 -0.13 -3.42 -5.85
C LEU A 27 -1.63 -3.35 -5.81
N VAL A 28 -2.32 -3.41 -6.96
CA VAL A 28 -3.78 -3.42 -6.99
C VAL A 28 -4.24 -4.86 -6.89
N GLU A 29 -4.82 -5.18 -5.74
CA GLU A 29 -5.43 -6.47 -5.47
C GLU A 29 -6.88 -6.45 -5.99
N PRO A 30 -7.34 -7.49 -6.70
CA PRO A 30 -8.73 -7.59 -7.14
C PRO A 30 -9.70 -7.77 -5.96
N ASP A 31 -9.20 -8.33 -4.86
CA ASP A 31 -9.93 -8.56 -3.62
C ASP A 31 -9.55 -7.51 -2.56
N ASP A 32 -10.46 -7.25 -1.62
CA ASP A 32 -10.20 -6.32 -0.53
C ASP A 32 -9.02 -6.76 0.36
N ILE A 33 -8.18 -5.79 0.69
CA ILE A 33 -6.99 -5.96 1.52
C ILE A 33 -7.41 -6.05 2.98
N SER A 34 -7.11 -7.18 3.64
CA SER A 34 -7.43 -7.37 5.05
C SER A 34 -6.54 -6.51 5.95
N ILE A 35 -7.18 -5.57 6.65
CA ILE A 35 -6.53 -4.68 7.60
C ILE A 35 -6.25 -5.44 8.90
N GLY A 36 -4.97 -5.59 9.27
CA GLY A 36 -4.56 -6.14 10.58
C GLY A 36 -3.57 -7.30 10.51
N THR A 37 -3.53 -8.04 9.40
CA THR A 37 -2.62 -9.19 9.21
C THR A 37 -1.56 -8.95 8.14
N GLN A 38 -1.83 -8.09 7.16
CA GLN A 38 -0.92 -7.89 6.04
C GLN A 38 0.15 -6.82 6.32
N ARG A 39 1.39 -7.18 5.98
CA ARG A 39 2.52 -6.24 5.93
C ARG A 39 2.40 -5.41 4.65
N GLN A 40 2.73 -4.12 4.74
CA GLN A 40 2.80 -3.25 3.55
C GLN A 40 3.67 -3.88 2.45
N PRO A 41 3.26 -3.81 1.16
CA PRO A 41 3.99 -4.41 0.06
C PRO A 41 5.44 -3.95 -0.01
N GLY A 42 6.32 -4.85 -0.44
CA GLY A 42 7.77 -4.61 -0.49
C GLY A 42 8.13 -3.30 -1.23
N LEU A 43 7.47 -3.03 -2.36
CA LEU A 43 7.70 -1.83 -3.17
C LEU A 43 7.49 -0.51 -2.41
N THR A 44 6.47 -0.46 -1.54
CA THR A 44 6.20 0.70 -0.69
C THR A 44 7.26 0.91 0.42
N ARG A 45 8.17 -0.05 0.60
CA ARG A 45 9.22 -0.07 1.63
C ARG A 45 10.64 -0.07 1.08
N THR A 46 10.82 0.19 -0.23
CA THR A 46 12.13 0.21 -0.87
C THR A 46 12.85 1.56 -0.69
N CYS A 47 13.01 2.36 -1.74
CA CYS A 47 13.62 3.68 -1.69
C CYS A 47 12.54 4.77 -1.72
N HIS A 48 12.90 5.99 -1.30
CA HIS A 48 11.98 7.13 -1.24
C HIS A 48 11.24 7.35 -2.56
N ARG A 49 11.95 7.27 -3.70
CA ARG A 49 11.36 7.49 -5.02
C ARG A 49 10.29 6.47 -5.38
N ILE A 50 10.59 5.17 -5.31
CA ILE A 50 9.60 4.12 -5.59
C ILE A 50 8.47 4.17 -4.58
N ARG A 51 8.77 4.41 -3.30
CA ARG A 51 7.75 4.59 -2.27
C ARG A 51 6.78 5.71 -2.64
N CYS A 52 7.25 6.89 -3.03
CA CYS A 52 6.37 8.00 -3.41
C CYS A 52 5.48 7.67 -4.61
N GLU A 53 5.99 6.94 -5.60
CA GLU A 53 5.22 6.52 -6.78
C GLU A 53 4.17 5.45 -6.40
N THR A 54 4.57 4.44 -5.63
CA THR A 54 3.77 3.22 -5.37
C THR A 54 2.79 3.35 -4.22
N ILE A 55 3.06 4.21 -3.23
CA ILE A 55 2.23 4.28 -2.03
C ILE A 55 0.83 4.82 -2.32
N ARG A 56 0.73 5.70 -3.33
CA ARG A 56 -0.55 6.24 -3.78
C ARG A 56 -1.39 5.16 -4.43
N VAL A 57 -0.81 4.42 -5.38
CA VAL A 57 -1.48 3.27 -6.02
C VAL A 57 -2.02 2.32 -4.96
N TYR A 58 -1.19 1.94 -3.98
CA TYR A 58 -1.62 0.99 -2.96
C TYR A 58 -2.77 1.48 -2.07
N PHE A 59 -2.76 2.73 -1.61
CA PHE A 59 -3.80 3.24 -0.68
C PHE A 59 -5.01 3.89 -1.37
N GLU A 60 -4.86 4.39 -2.61
CA GLU A 60 -5.94 5.01 -3.36
C GLU A 60 -6.76 3.99 -4.15
N ASP A 61 -6.12 2.96 -4.73
CA ASP A 61 -6.76 2.06 -5.70
C ASP A 61 -7.23 0.73 -5.10
N ASN A 62 -6.79 0.41 -3.88
CA ASN A 62 -7.29 -0.76 -3.14
C ASN A 62 -8.39 -0.41 -2.15
N THR A 63 -9.30 -1.35 -1.94
CA THR A 63 -10.26 -1.29 -0.84
C THR A 63 -9.68 -2.00 0.38
N SER A 64 -9.52 -1.26 1.48
CA SER A 64 -9.06 -1.84 2.74
C SER A 64 -10.26 -2.35 3.54
N ARG A 65 -10.26 -3.63 3.92
CA ARG A 65 -11.36 -4.28 4.66
C ARG A 65 -10.93 -4.76 6.03
N TYR A 66 -11.69 -4.38 7.06
CA TYR A 66 -11.58 -4.93 8.39
C TYR A 66 -12.78 -5.82 8.69
N ILE A 67 -12.51 -7.07 9.07
CA ILE A 67 -13.54 -8.03 9.49
C ILE A 67 -13.42 -8.19 11.00
N THR A 68 -14.51 -7.94 11.70
CA THR A 68 -14.60 -8.15 13.16
C THR A 68 -15.72 -9.13 13.48
N THR A 69 -15.49 -9.97 14.48
CA THR A 69 -16.48 -10.90 15.03
C THR A 69 -17.19 -10.31 16.26
N SER A 70 -16.75 -9.14 16.74
CA SER A 70 -17.30 -8.50 17.94
C SER A 70 -18.25 -7.35 17.55
N GLY A 71 -19.51 -7.44 18.01
CA GLY A 71 -20.52 -6.39 17.84
C GLY A 71 -20.41 -5.22 18.83
N GLY A 72 -19.41 -5.20 19.70
CA GLY A 72 -19.23 -4.21 20.77
C GLY A 72 -18.58 -2.90 20.33
N GLU A 73 -18.29 -2.03 21.31
CA GLU A 73 -17.57 -0.76 21.14
C GLU A 73 -16.11 -0.98 20.65
N ASP A 74 -15.53 -2.13 21.03
CA ASP A 74 -14.18 -2.60 20.63
C ASP A 74 -14.05 -2.92 19.13
N ARG A 75 -15.15 -2.89 18.36
CA ARG A 75 -15.17 -3.23 16.92
C ARG A 75 -14.24 -2.36 16.06
N LEU A 76 -13.86 -1.19 16.58
CA LEU A 76 -13.02 -0.24 15.86
C LEU A 76 -11.56 -0.31 16.31
N ASP A 77 -11.21 -1.07 17.35
CA ASP A 77 -9.88 -0.99 17.93
C ASP A 77 -8.80 -1.55 17.02
N GLY A 78 -9.12 -2.58 16.22
CA GLY A 78 -8.21 -3.04 15.17
C GLY A 78 -8.01 -2.00 14.06
N VAL A 79 -9.07 -1.30 13.67
CA VAL A 79 -8.98 -0.21 12.68
C VAL A 79 -8.18 0.96 13.24
N LYS A 80 -8.46 1.40 14.47
CA LYS A 80 -7.71 2.46 15.16
C LYS A 80 -6.24 2.09 15.29
N ALA A 81 -5.94 0.88 15.77
CA ALA A 81 -4.57 0.39 15.91
C ALA A 81 -3.83 0.35 14.58
N TRP A 82 -4.52 -0.02 13.49
CA TRP A 82 -3.94 0.04 12.15
C TRP A 82 -3.72 1.47 11.66
N LEU A 83 -4.70 2.36 11.85
CA LEU A 83 -4.59 3.79 11.53
C LEU A 83 -3.40 4.44 12.26
N TRP A 84 -3.17 4.07 13.53
CA TRP A 84 -2.00 4.51 14.31
C TRP A 84 -0.67 3.99 13.77
N ARG A 85 -0.66 2.86 13.05
CA ARG A 85 0.56 2.25 12.48
C ARG A 85 0.91 2.77 11.10
N ILE A 86 -0.05 3.31 10.37
CA ILE A 86 0.21 3.99 9.10
C ILE A 86 0.58 5.46 9.38
N THR A 87 1.41 6.07 8.54
CA THR A 87 1.80 7.47 8.76
C THR A 87 0.63 8.40 8.44
N ALA A 88 0.63 9.61 9.01
CA ALA A 88 -0.40 10.62 8.72
C ALA A 88 -0.57 10.89 7.22
N THR A 89 0.53 10.82 6.45
CA THR A 89 0.52 10.92 4.99
C THR A 89 -0.27 9.79 4.32
N HIS A 90 -0.20 8.56 4.84
CA HIS A 90 -0.97 7.45 4.30
C HIS A 90 -2.45 7.57 4.64
N CYS A 91 -2.78 8.05 5.84
CA CYS A 91 -4.17 8.35 6.21
C CYS A 91 -4.81 9.37 5.25
N ALA A 92 -4.04 10.37 4.80
CA ALA A 92 -4.54 11.42 3.90
C ALA A 92 -4.87 10.92 2.47
N ILE A 93 -4.21 9.85 2.02
CA ILE A 93 -4.44 9.25 0.69
C ILE A 93 -5.37 8.03 0.74
N LEU A 94 -5.75 7.60 1.93
CA LEU A 94 -6.64 6.48 2.11
C LEU A 94 -8.04 6.86 1.63
N ARG A 95 -8.56 6.14 0.62
CA ARG A 95 -9.87 6.46 0.04
C ARG A 95 -11.03 5.64 0.61
N ARG A 96 -10.81 4.38 0.94
CA ARG A 96 -11.91 3.46 1.31
C ARG A 96 -11.50 2.47 2.40
N ILE A 97 -12.27 2.48 3.49
CA ILE A 97 -12.26 1.43 4.53
C ILE A 97 -13.65 0.81 4.58
N GLU A 98 -13.72 -0.50 4.45
CA GLU A 98 -14.94 -1.27 4.73
C GLU A 98 -14.83 -1.99 6.06
N ILE A 99 -15.85 -1.87 6.90
CA ILE A 99 -15.95 -2.59 8.16
C ILE A 99 -17.10 -3.59 8.02
N LYS A 100 -16.80 -4.89 8.10
CA LYS A 100 -17.80 -5.96 8.00
C LYS A 100 -17.85 -6.76 9.30
N ILE A 101 -19.07 -7.10 9.70
CA ILE A 101 -19.34 -8.01 10.83
C ILE A 101 -19.45 -9.41 10.25
N GLY A 102 -18.56 -10.30 10.68
CA GLY A 102 -18.53 -11.71 10.29
C GLY A 102 -19.22 -12.60 11.30
#